data_AF-A0A1J5M2F7-F1
#
_entry.id   AF-A0A1J5M2F7-F1
#
_cell.length_a   1.000
_cell.length_b   1.000
_cell.length_c   1.000
_cell.angle_alpha   90.00
_cell.angle_beta   90.00
_cell.angle_gamma   90.00
#
_symmetry.space_group_name_H-M   'P 1'
#
loop_
_entity.id
_entity.type
_entity.pdbx_description
1 polymer ?
#
loop_
_entity_poly.entity_id
_entity_poly.type
_entity_poly.pdbx_seq_one_letter_code
_entity_poly.pdbx_strand_id
1 'polypeptide(L)'
;MNNPQNTTPRAGMRPWLKVVLALSLAMNLAVIGIGAGAAWRFHEGDHDKAGPPMLGRFIFKDIGGREVRRLVRDHGGETGNVRSRRRQEMEQIIVLLRAEELDVVAVSTILEAHIIETHGFMHRVAETWQQRLVGLSLKERHRLAERMQNQLDRGPHHSREGDRGRDD
;
A
#
# COMPACT_ATOMS: atom_id res chain seq x y z
N MET A 1 4.39 -73.05 7.53
CA MET A 1 4.86 -72.24 6.39
C MET A 1 4.59 -70.77 6.70
N ASN A 2 5.63 -69.94 6.85
CA ASN A 2 5.50 -68.48 7.09
C ASN A 2 6.09 -67.72 5.90
N ASN A 3 5.34 -66.80 5.29
CA ASN A 3 5.80 -65.49 4.75
C ASN A 3 4.59 -64.69 4.17
N PRO A 4 4.70 -63.36 3.92
CA PRO A 4 4.79 -62.27 4.89
C PRO A 4 3.69 -61.21 4.73
N GLN A 5 3.48 -60.42 5.79
CA GLN A 5 2.67 -59.21 5.78
C GLN A 5 3.32 -58.11 4.92
N ASN A 6 2.60 -57.62 3.90
CA ASN A 6 2.98 -56.42 3.14
C ASN A 6 2.82 -55.18 4.03
N THR A 7 3.92 -54.50 4.35
CA THR A 7 3.90 -53.17 4.97
C THR A 7 4.10 -52.09 3.90
N THR A 8 3.04 -51.34 3.59
CA THR A 8 3.10 -50.18 2.70
C THR A 8 3.79 -49.02 3.43
N PRO A 9 4.87 -48.42 2.89
CA PRO A 9 5.51 -47.28 3.54
C PRO A 9 4.67 -46.01 3.31
N ARG A 10 4.15 -45.43 4.39
CA ARG A 10 3.61 -44.05 4.37
C ARG A 10 4.77 -43.09 4.09
N ALA A 11 4.74 -42.44 2.94
CA ALA A 11 5.67 -41.38 2.58
C ALA A 11 5.48 -40.18 3.52
N GLY A 12 6.27 -40.14 4.61
CA GLY A 12 6.34 -39.00 5.51
C GLY A 12 7.25 -37.92 4.93
N MET A 13 6.71 -36.74 4.69
CA MET A 13 7.47 -35.53 4.30
C MET A 13 8.65 -35.32 5.25
N ARG A 14 9.87 -35.23 4.72
CA ARG A 14 11.11 -35.15 5.51
C ARG A 14 11.04 -33.94 6.46
N PRO A 15 11.36 -34.10 7.77
CA PRO A 15 11.17 -33.05 8.77
C PRO A 15 11.99 -31.79 8.48
N TRP A 16 13.14 -31.91 7.80
CA TRP A 16 13.94 -30.76 7.37
C TRP A 16 13.25 -29.90 6.31
N LEU A 17 12.44 -30.50 5.42
CA LEU A 17 11.64 -29.75 4.45
C LEU A 17 10.59 -28.87 5.14
N LYS A 18 9.99 -29.36 6.23
CA LYS A 18 9.01 -28.59 7.03
C LYS A 18 9.66 -27.37 7.69
N VAL A 19 10.91 -27.50 8.15
CA VAL A 19 11.64 -26.40 8.79
C VAL A 19 12.03 -25.33 7.77
N VAL A 20 12.55 -25.72 6.60
CA VAL A 20 12.90 -24.78 5.53
C VAL A 20 11.65 -24.05 5.00
N LEU A 21 10.54 -24.77 4.86
CA LEU A 21 9.28 -24.20 4.41
C LEU A 21 8.70 -23.24 5.46
N ALA A 22 8.71 -23.61 6.75
CA ALA A 22 8.27 -22.72 7.82
C ALA A 22 9.15 -21.45 7.92
N LEU A 23 10.46 -21.56 7.71
CA LEU A 23 11.38 -20.43 7.75
C LEU A 23 11.20 -19.50 6.52
N SER A 24 11.01 -20.07 5.33
CA SER A 24 10.73 -19.30 4.12
C SER A 24 9.38 -18.58 4.22
N LEU A 25 8.36 -19.27 4.75
CA LEU A 25 7.04 -18.68 4.99
C LEU A 25 7.12 -17.56 6.03
N ALA A 26 7.83 -17.76 7.15
CA ALA A 26 8.01 -16.73 8.17
C ALA A 26 8.76 -15.50 7.64
N MET A 27 9.78 -15.68 6.80
CA MET A 27 10.53 -14.58 6.19
C MET A 27 9.64 -13.79 5.22
N ASN A 28 8.88 -14.48 4.37
CA ASN A 28 7.93 -13.85 3.45
C ASN A 28 6.82 -13.10 4.21
N LEU A 29 6.27 -13.69 5.28
CA LEU A 29 5.29 -13.05 6.14
C LEU A 29 5.89 -11.90 6.97
N ALA A 30 7.18 -11.91 7.28
CA ALA A 30 7.87 -10.79 7.93
C ALA A 30 7.99 -9.59 6.98
N VAL A 31 8.33 -9.82 5.72
CA VAL A 31 8.39 -8.76 4.70
C VAL A 31 7.00 -8.18 4.44
N ILE A 32 5.98 -9.03 4.31
CA ILE A 32 4.58 -8.60 4.17
C ILE A 32 4.09 -7.90 5.45
N GLY A 33 4.44 -8.41 6.63
CA GLY A 33 4.06 -7.87 7.93
C GLY A 33 4.70 -6.51 8.23
N ILE A 34 5.91 -6.24 7.73
CA ILE A 34 6.53 -4.91 7.81
C ILE A 34 5.78 -3.92 6.91
N GLY A 35 5.41 -4.31 5.68
CA GLY A 35 4.66 -3.46 4.76
C GLY A 35 3.21 -3.22 5.19
N ALA A 36 2.51 -4.30 5.59
CA ALA A 36 1.15 -4.26 6.09
C ALA A 36 1.07 -3.63 7.49
N GLY A 37 2.06 -3.84 8.36
CA GLY A 37 2.15 -3.20 9.67
C GLY A 37 2.39 -1.69 9.57
N ALA A 38 3.18 -1.25 8.58
CA ALA A 38 3.30 0.18 8.26
C ALA A 38 1.94 0.74 7.80
N ALA A 39 1.25 0.07 6.87
CA ALA A 39 -0.05 0.48 6.36
C ALA A 39 -1.18 0.42 7.42
N TRP A 40 -1.13 -0.54 8.35
CA TRP A 40 -2.14 -0.75 9.39
C TRP A 40 -1.92 0.21 10.58
N ARG A 41 -0.67 0.59 10.87
CA ARG A 41 -0.35 1.72 11.77
C ARG A 41 -0.89 3.06 11.26
N PHE A 42 -1.22 3.17 9.97
CA PHE A 42 -1.92 4.33 9.40
C PHE A 42 -3.46 4.22 9.42
N HIS A 43 -4.04 3.05 9.73
CA HIS A 43 -5.50 2.85 9.68
C HIS A 43 -6.20 2.80 11.04
N GLU A 44 -5.53 2.41 12.13
CA GLU A 44 -6.20 2.12 13.43
C GLU A 44 -6.13 3.27 14.46
N GLY A 45 -5.81 4.50 14.07
CA GLY A 45 -5.62 5.56 15.06
C GLY A 45 -5.82 6.96 14.53
N ASP A 46 -7.07 7.42 14.59
CA ASP A 46 -7.53 8.80 14.37
C ASP A 46 -7.15 9.43 13.03
N HIS A 47 -8.10 10.17 12.46
CA HIS A 47 -7.99 10.84 11.16
C HIS A 47 -6.85 11.89 11.01
N ASP A 48 -5.92 12.00 11.96
CA ASP A 48 -4.98 13.14 12.05
C ASP A 48 -3.48 12.80 12.21
N LYS A 49 -3.02 11.56 12.04
CA LYS A 49 -1.57 11.30 12.03
C LYS A 49 -0.96 11.48 10.65
N ALA A 50 -0.71 12.75 10.35
CA ALA A 50 0.22 13.20 9.33
C ALA A 50 1.56 12.46 9.43
N GLY A 51 1.77 11.49 8.54
CA GLY A 51 3.11 11.18 8.06
C GLY A 51 3.77 12.48 7.55
N PRO A 52 5.11 12.49 7.35
CA PRO A 52 5.83 13.65 6.86
C PRO A 52 5.08 14.31 5.69
N PRO A 53 5.01 15.65 5.62
CA PRO A 53 4.28 16.33 4.54
C PRO A 53 4.84 15.88 3.18
N MET A 54 4.14 14.95 2.54
CA MET A 54 4.48 14.47 1.21
C MET A 54 3.88 15.40 0.18
N LEU A 55 4.71 15.86 -0.77
CA LEU A 55 4.30 16.70 -1.89
C LEU A 55 3.04 16.15 -2.58
N GLY A 56 2.96 14.82 -2.79
CA GLY A 56 1.78 14.17 -3.35
C GLY A 56 0.49 14.47 -2.58
N ARG A 57 0.47 14.35 -1.25
CA ARG A 57 -0.72 14.63 -0.42
C ARG A 57 -1.18 16.07 -0.56
N PHE A 58 -0.24 17.01 -0.62
CA PHE A 58 -0.55 18.42 -0.85
C PHE A 58 -1.19 18.61 -2.22
N ILE A 59 -0.59 18.06 -3.29
CA ILE A 59 -1.10 18.15 -4.66
C ILE A 59 -2.54 17.61 -4.73
N PHE A 60 -2.79 16.41 -4.18
CA PHE A 60 -4.14 15.82 -4.15
C PHE A 60 -5.18 16.71 -3.46
N LYS A 61 -4.81 17.35 -2.34
CA LYS A 61 -5.69 18.28 -1.64
C LYS A 61 -5.93 19.56 -2.43
N ASP A 62 -4.89 20.07 -3.10
CA ASP A 62 -4.87 21.36 -3.77
C ASP A 62 -5.59 21.34 -5.14
N ILE A 63 -5.53 20.23 -5.90
CA ILE A 63 -6.38 20.03 -7.10
C ILE A 63 -7.86 19.81 -6.73
N GLY A 64 -8.13 19.37 -5.50
CA GLY A 64 -9.47 19.25 -4.93
C GLY A 64 -10.19 17.95 -5.27
N GLY A 65 -11.11 17.55 -4.39
CA GLY A 65 -11.76 16.24 -4.47
C GLY A 65 -12.66 16.02 -5.69
N ARG A 66 -13.16 17.08 -6.33
CA ARG A 66 -13.92 16.94 -7.59
C ARG A 66 -13.00 16.49 -8.74
N GLU A 67 -11.84 17.11 -8.87
CA GLU A 67 -10.90 16.78 -9.94
C GLU A 67 -10.27 15.41 -9.71
N VAL A 68 -9.94 15.06 -8.46
CA VAL A 68 -9.50 13.71 -8.11
C VAL A 68 -10.55 12.66 -8.52
N ARG A 69 -11.83 12.88 -8.23
CA ARG A 69 -12.90 11.95 -8.64
C ARG A 69 -13.04 11.83 -10.16
N ARG A 70 -12.78 12.92 -10.90
CA ARG A 70 -12.76 12.90 -12.36
C ARG A 70 -11.58 12.06 -12.86
N LEU A 71 -10.37 12.34 -12.38
CA LEU A 71 -9.16 11.60 -12.74
C LEU A 71 -9.28 10.10 -12.42
N VAL A 72 -9.86 9.75 -11.27
CA VAL A 72 -10.11 8.34 -10.90
C VAL A 72 -11.10 7.67 -11.86
N ARG A 73 -12.13 8.38 -12.31
CA ARG A 73 -13.11 7.87 -13.28
C ARG A 73 -12.48 7.68 -14.66
N ASP A 74 -11.74 8.68 -15.11
CA ASP A 74 -11.03 8.66 -16.40
C ASP A 74 -9.91 7.60 -16.40
N HIS A 75 -9.36 7.27 -15.23
CA HIS A 75 -8.40 6.19 -15.05
C HIS A 75 -9.05 4.81 -15.01
N GLY A 76 -10.25 4.69 -14.43
CA GLY A 76 -11.00 3.43 -14.32
C GLY A 76 -11.74 2.97 -15.58
N GLY A 77 -11.81 3.80 -16.63
CA GLY A 77 -12.51 3.48 -17.89
C GLY A 77 -14.05 3.39 -17.77
N GLU A 78 -14.72 2.94 -18.84
CA GLU A 78 -16.20 2.87 -18.95
C GLU A 78 -16.89 2.00 -17.89
N THR A 79 -16.18 1.06 -17.26
CA THR A 79 -16.75 0.17 -16.22
C THR A 79 -16.75 0.79 -14.82
N GLY A 80 -16.11 1.95 -14.62
CA GLY A 80 -16.30 2.82 -13.46
C GLY A 80 -15.91 2.28 -12.08
N ASN A 81 -15.36 1.06 -11.98
CA ASN A 81 -15.17 0.41 -10.69
C ASN A 81 -13.72 0.06 -10.39
N VAL A 82 -12.90 1.10 -10.17
CA VAL A 82 -11.53 0.98 -9.65
C VAL A 82 -11.49 0.14 -8.35
N ARG A 83 -12.56 0.17 -7.55
CA ARG A 83 -12.65 -0.63 -6.32
C ARG A 83 -12.77 -2.13 -6.63
N SER A 84 -13.58 -2.54 -7.60
CA SER A 84 -13.69 -3.96 -7.97
C SER A 84 -12.40 -4.49 -8.60
N ARG A 85 -11.74 -3.69 -9.43
CA ARG A 85 -10.44 -4.03 -10.02
C ARG A 85 -9.38 -4.27 -8.93
N ARG A 86 -9.24 -3.34 -7.98
CA ARG A 86 -8.31 -3.51 -6.84
C ARG A 86 -8.66 -4.72 -5.97
N ARG A 87 -9.95 -4.99 -5.79
CA ARG A 87 -10.40 -6.19 -5.07
C ARG A 87 -10.00 -7.46 -5.80
N GLN A 88 -10.15 -7.49 -7.12
CA GLN A 88 -9.77 -8.63 -7.95
C GLN A 88 -8.26 -8.86 -7.96
N GLU A 89 -7.44 -7.81 -8.07
CA GLU A 89 -5.97 -7.91 -7.95
C GLU A 89 -5.55 -8.53 -6.62
N MET A 90 -6.17 -8.09 -5.53
CA MET A 90 -5.92 -8.63 -4.18
C MET A 90 -6.36 -10.09 -4.07
N GLU A 91 -7.54 -10.44 -4.60
CA GLU A 91 -8.03 -11.83 -4.62
C GLU A 91 -7.09 -12.75 -5.41
N GLN A 92 -6.54 -12.29 -6.54
CA GLN A 92 -5.57 -13.06 -7.34
C GLN A 92 -4.28 -13.31 -6.56
N ILE A 93 -3.71 -12.28 -5.91
CA ILE A 93 -2.53 -12.46 -5.06
C ILE A 93 -2.82 -13.41 -3.91
N ILE A 94 -3.98 -13.30 -3.25
CA ILE A 94 -4.38 -14.21 -2.17
C ILE A 94 -4.44 -15.67 -2.64
N VAL A 95 -4.94 -15.93 -3.85
CA VAL A 95 -4.96 -17.28 -4.43
C VAL A 95 -3.55 -17.81 -4.65
N LEU A 96 -2.66 -17.00 -5.27
CA LEU A 96 -1.27 -17.39 -5.53
C LEU A 96 -0.50 -17.67 -4.23
N LEU A 97 -0.74 -16.89 -3.17
CA LEU A 97 -0.12 -17.08 -1.86
C LEU A 97 -0.64 -18.31 -1.10
N ARG A 98 -1.82 -18.85 -1.46
CA ARG A 98 -2.40 -20.05 -0.84
C ARG A 98 -2.07 -21.34 -1.58
N ALA A 99 -1.42 -21.26 -2.74
CA ALA A 99 -0.99 -22.42 -3.50
C ALA A 99 0.12 -23.21 -2.78
N GLU A 100 0.23 -24.51 -3.08
CA GLU A 100 1.28 -25.38 -2.51
C GLU A 100 2.68 -24.95 -2.98
N GLU A 101 2.78 -24.43 -4.20
CA GLU A 101 3.99 -23.83 -4.77
C GLU A 101 3.72 -22.38 -5.17
N LEU A 102 4.65 -21.49 -4.83
CA LEU A 102 4.52 -20.06 -5.16
C LEU A 102 4.91 -19.81 -6.61
N ASP A 103 3.95 -19.40 -7.43
CA ASP A 103 4.21 -18.90 -8.78
C ASP A 103 4.72 -17.46 -8.72
N VAL A 104 6.05 -17.32 -8.65
CA VAL A 104 6.73 -16.02 -8.57
C VAL A 104 6.48 -15.17 -9.82
N VAL A 105 6.35 -15.79 -10.99
CA VAL A 105 6.14 -15.08 -12.27
C VAL A 105 4.72 -14.51 -12.32
N ALA A 106 3.72 -15.25 -11.86
CA ALA A 106 2.37 -14.74 -11.76
C ALA A 106 2.27 -13.57 -10.76
N VAL A 107 2.94 -13.68 -9.60
CA VAL A 107 2.99 -12.60 -8.61
C VAL A 107 3.68 -11.36 -9.18
N SER A 108 4.84 -11.51 -9.83
CA SER A 108 5.56 -10.36 -10.40
C SER A 108 4.73 -9.65 -11.47
N THR A 109 4.03 -10.41 -12.31
CA THR A 109 3.16 -9.87 -13.37
C THR A 109 2.06 -8.98 -12.80
N ILE A 110 1.40 -9.40 -11.71
CA ILE A 110 0.34 -8.61 -11.06
C ILE A 110 0.91 -7.34 -10.44
N LEU A 111 2.07 -7.44 -9.76
CA LEU A 111 2.72 -6.29 -9.13
C LEU A 111 3.21 -5.27 -10.17
N GLU A 112 3.81 -5.71 -11.27
CA GLU A 112 4.25 -4.83 -12.36
C GLU A 112 3.08 -4.10 -12.99
N ALA A 113 1.97 -4.80 -13.26
CA ALA A 113 0.75 -4.19 -13.77
C ALA A 113 0.23 -3.10 -12.82
N HIS A 114 0.22 -3.37 -11.50
CA HIS A 114 -0.19 -2.42 -10.48
C HIS A 114 0.73 -1.18 -10.42
N ILE A 115 2.05 -1.38 -10.52
CA ILE A 115 3.04 -0.30 -10.53
C ILE A 115 2.82 0.60 -11.73
N ILE A 116 2.72 0.02 -12.93
CA ILE A 116 2.51 0.76 -14.20
C ILE A 116 1.22 1.58 -14.11
N GLU A 117 0.13 0.97 -13.65
CA GLU A 117 -1.16 1.65 -13.48
C GLU A 117 -1.06 2.82 -12.51
N THR A 118 -0.49 2.59 -11.34
CA THR A 118 -0.33 3.62 -10.30
C THR A 118 0.56 4.76 -10.77
N HIS A 119 1.67 4.47 -11.46
CA HIS A 119 2.55 5.48 -12.02
C HIS A 119 1.84 6.33 -13.06
N GLY A 120 1.06 5.70 -13.95
CA GLY A 120 0.25 6.40 -14.95
C GLY A 120 -0.82 7.31 -14.34
N PHE A 121 -1.42 6.91 -13.21
CA PHE A 121 -2.35 7.77 -12.47
C PHE A 121 -1.63 8.96 -11.84
N MET A 122 -0.51 8.73 -11.15
CA MET A 122 0.26 9.79 -10.49
C MET A 122 0.81 10.81 -11.51
N HIS A 123 1.18 10.36 -12.71
CA HIS A 123 1.59 11.23 -13.80
C HIS A 123 0.46 12.20 -14.21
N ARG A 124 -0.76 11.69 -14.40
CA ARG A 124 -1.94 12.53 -14.74
C ARG A 124 -2.29 13.54 -13.65
N VAL A 125 -2.15 13.15 -12.38
CA VAL A 125 -2.34 14.06 -11.24
C VAL A 125 -1.30 15.20 -11.30
N ALA A 126 -0.03 14.87 -11.57
CA ALA A 126 1.04 15.86 -11.70
C ALA A 126 0.81 16.81 -12.89
N GLU A 127 0.42 16.29 -14.06
CA GLU A 127 0.08 17.09 -15.25
C GLU A 127 -1.08 18.05 -14.97
N THR A 128 -2.14 17.56 -14.31
CA THR A 128 -3.30 18.38 -13.93
C THR A 128 -2.90 19.50 -12.98
N TRP A 129 -2.04 19.21 -11.99
CA TRP A 129 -1.54 20.22 -11.08
C TRP A 129 -0.65 21.24 -11.79
N GLN A 130 0.21 20.81 -12.70
CA GLN A 130 1.03 21.69 -13.54
C GLN A 130 0.17 22.64 -14.38
N GLN A 131 -0.89 22.15 -15.04
CA GLN A 131 -1.81 22.98 -15.81
C GLN A 131 -2.48 24.05 -14.93
N ARG A 132 -2.87 23.68 -13.71
CA ARG A 132 -3.38 24.63 -12.73
C ARG A 132 -2.34 25.70 -12.39
N LEU A 133 -1.08 25.34 -12.16
CA LEU A 133 0.00 26.30 -11.87
C LEU A 133 0.21 27.32 -13.00
N VAL A 134 0.11 26.88 -14.26
CA VAL A 134 0.20 27.76 -15.43
C VAL A 134 -0.93 28.80 -15.45
N GLY A 135 -2.13 28.43 -14.98
CA GLY A 135 -3.27 29.33 -14.89
C GLY A 135 -3.23 30.32 -13.71
N LEU A 136 -2.31 30.17 -12.75
CA LEU A 136 -2.23 31.04 -11.57
C LEU A 136 -1.47 32.34 -11.87
N SER A 137 -2.03 33.46 -11.40
CA SER A 137 -1.32 34.73 -11.31
C SER A 137 -0.17 34.67 -10.31
N LEU A 138 0.76 35.64 -10.38
CA LEU A 138 1.87 35.75 -9.42
C LEU A 138 1.39 35.75 -7.96
N LYS A 139 0.36 36.56 -7.65
CA LYS A 139 -0.24 36.66 -6.32
C LYS A 139 -0.77 35.31 -5.81
N GLU A 140 -1.40 34.53 -6.68
CA GLU A 140 -1.92 33.21 -6.33
C GLU A 140 -0.82 32.18 -6.12
N ARG A 141 0.26 32.24 -6.90
CA ARG A 141 1.45 31.41 -6.69
C ARG A 141 2.14 31.71 -5.36
N HIS A 142 2.24 32.98 -4.97
CA HIS A 142 2.76 33.34 -3.64
C HIS A 142 1.90 32.76 -2.51
N ARG A 143 0.57 32.92 -2.59
CA ARG A 143 -0.36 32.31 -1.62
C ARG A 143 -0.26 30.79 -1.58
N LEU A 144 0.00 30.15 -2.72
CA LEU A 144 0.21 28.70 -2.79
C LEU A 144 1.49 28.29 -2.08
N ALA A 145 2.60 29.01 -2.32
CA ALA A 145 3.87 28.79 -1.64
C ALA A 145 3.76 28.98 -0.12
N GLU A 146 3.06 30.03 0.34
CA GLU A 146 2.79 30.24 1.78
C GLU A 146 2.03 29.07 2.40
N ARG A 147 1.03 28.50 1.70
CA ARG A 147 0.33 27.30 2.19
C ARG A 147 1.25 26.08 2.28
N MET A 148 2.16 25.92 1.32
CA MET A 148 3.16 24.84 1.35
C MET A 148 4.13 25.03 2.52
N GLN A 149 4.67 26.23 2.71
CA GLN A 149 5.58 26.57 3.81
C GLN A 149 4.90 26.33 5.17
N ASN A 150 3.68 26.86 5.36
CA ASN A 150 2.90 26.64 6.57
C ASN A 150 2.65 25.14 6.88
N GLN A 151 2.57 24.28 5.86
CA GLN A 151 2.40 22.84 6.05
C GLN A 151 3.71 22.15 6.46
N LEU A 152 4.86 22.64 5.99
CA LEU A 152 6.19 22.19 6.42
C LEU A 152 6.45 22.60 7.87
N ASP A 153 6.11 23.84 8.23
CA ASP A 153 6.33 24.40 9.57
C ASP A 153 5.45 23.72 10.63
N ARG A 154 4.23 23.29 10.25
CA ARG A 154 3.31 22.50 11.09
C ARG A 154 3.68 21.01 11.15
N GLY A 155 4.96 20.67 11.08
CA GLY A 155 5.45 19.29 11.23
C GLY A 155 4.84 18.58 12.46
N PRO A 156 4.86 17.23 12.50
CA PRO A 156 4.09 16.46 13.48
C PRO A 156 4.37 16.96 14.90
N HIS A 157 3.31 17.51 15.52
CA HIS A 157 3.35 17.94 16.92
C HIS A 157 3.97 16.84 17.75
N HIS A 158 5.10 17.15 18.37
CA HIS A 158 5.73 16.31 19.35
C HIS A 158 4.79 16.36 20.56
N SER A 159 3.97 15.33 20.75
CA SER A 159 3.39 15.03 22.05
C SER A 159 4.55 14.64 22.97
N ARG A 160 5.26 15.64 23.49
CA ARG A 160 6.15 15.47 24.62
C ARG A 160 5.33 15.69 25.88
N GLU A 161 5.21 14.61 26.64
CA GLU A 161 5.31 14.53 28.10
C GLU A 161 4.63 15.64 28.90
N GLY A 162 3.52 15.30 29.55
CA GLY A 162 2.92 16.18 30.55
C GLY A 162 1.60 15.71 31.14
N ASP A 163 1.43 14.42 31.45
CA ASP A 163 0.52 14.01 32.55
C ASP A 163 0.80 12.57 33.02
N ARG A 164 1.99 12.34 33.59
CA ARG A 164 2.14 11.35 34.67
C ARG A 164 2.38 12.13 35.95
N GLY A 165 1.32 12.78 36.41
CA GLY A 165 1.21 13.36 37.75
C GLY A 165 0.02 12.76 38.47
N ARG A 166 -0.01 11.42 38.57
CA ARG A 166 -0.90 10.72 39.50
C ARG A 166 -0.16 9.46 39.92
N ASP A 167 0.46 9.55 41.09
CA ASP A 167 0.64 8.50 42.10
C ASP A 167 1.58 9.11 43.16
N ASP A 168 0.96 9.64 44.22
CA ASP A 168 1.36 9.63 45.65
C ASP A 168 0.72 10.82 46.41
#